data_AF-A0A977PYV9-F1
#
_entry.id   AF-A0A977PYV9-F1
#
_cell.length_a   1.000
_cell.length_b   1.000
_cell.length_c   1.000
_cell.angle_alpha   90.00
_cell.angle_beta   90.00
_cell.angle_gamma   90.00
#
_symmetry.space_group_name_H-M   'P 1'
#
loop_
_entity.id
_entity.type
_entity.pdbx_description
1 polymer ?
#
loop_
_entity_poly.entity_id
_entity_poly.type
_entity_poly.pdbx_seq_one_letter_code
_entity_poly.pdbx_strand_id
1 'polypeptide(L)'
;MSGITVNGGVVQQGQAGRDLQQVQSGNLDTKQQITNIEVVKQLEQLENSVKSATLPQAQKDEILDYLRPAKREAAKDSANKDLIGQNLKQVNETLKTVKETTETGKSLWNTAQEVFKTVSPWLGVAAHFWGL
;
A
#
# COMPACT_ATOMS: atom_id res chain seq x y z
N MET A 1 -32.90 -42.35 8.33
CA MET A 1 -31.58 -41.98 8.88
C MET A 1 -30.58 -42.97 8.29
N SER A 2 -29.58 -42.65 7.48
CA SER A 2 -29.07 -41.38 6.95
C SER A 2 -28.37 -41.73 5.63
N GLY A 3 -28.54 -40.89 4.61
CA GLY A 3 -27.87 -41.06 3.32
C GLY A 3 -26.40 -40.66 3.40
N ILE A 4 -25.53 -41.45 2.80
CA ILE A 4 -24.12 -41.11 2.57
C ILE A 4 -23.98 -40.84 1.07
N THR A 5 -23.72 -39.58 0.74
CA THR A 5 -23.49 -39.09 -0.62
C THR A 5 -22.09 -39.49 -1.09
N VAL A 6 -22.03 -40.12 -2.25
CA VAL A 6 -20.82 -40.50 -3.01
C VAL A 6 -20.35 -39.32 -3.85
N ASN A 7 -19.05 -38.99 -3.76
CA ASN A 7 -18.33 -38.15 -4.72
C ASN A 7 -16.84 -38.57 -4.58
N GLY A 8 -16.08 -39.07 -5.54
CA GLY A 8 -16.13 -39.06 -6.99
C GLY A 8 -14.72 -38.69 -7.49
N GLY A 9 -13.83 -39.69 -7.68
CA GLY A 9 -12.48 -39.58 -8.30
C GLY A 9 -11.41 -38.87 -7.46
N VAL A 10 -10.16 -39.29 -7.33
CA VAL A 10 -9.26 -40.05 -8.20
C VAL A 10 -8.22 -40.79 -7.35
N VAL A 11 -7.94 -42.05 -7.67
CA VAL A 11 -6.82 -42.82 -7.11
C VAL A 11 -5.60 -42.49 -7.98
N GLN A 12 -4.63 -41.74 -7.46
CA GLN A 12 -3.35 -41.56 -8.14
C GLN A 12 -2.30 -42.46 -7.48
N GLN A 13 -2.22 -43.68 -8.01
CA GLN A 13 -1.13 -44.60 -7.75
C GLN A 13 0.03 -44.21 -8.68
N GLY A 14 1.11 -43.68 -8.11
CA GLY A 14 2.33 -43.33 -8.83
C GLY A 14 3.48 -43.17 -7.85
N GLN A 15 4.35 -44.18 -7.79
CA GLN A 15 5.55 -44.19 -6.95
C GLN A 15 6.62 -43.22 -7.45
N ALA A 16 7.50 -42.86 -6.50
CA ALA A 16 8.85 -42.29 -6.64
C ALA A 16 8.97 -40.76 -6.58
N GLY A 17 9.24 -40.28 -5.36
CA GLY A 17 10.41 -39.44 -5.06
C GLY A 17 10.40 -37.98 -5.54
N ARG A 18 10.56 -37.08 -4.56
CA ARG A 18 10.80 -35.63 -4.64
C ARG A 18 9.58 -34.75 -4.87
N ASP A 19 9.19 -34.12 -3.76
CA ASP A 19 8.92 -32.69 -3.70
C ASP A 19 7.89 -32.14 -4.69
N LEU A 20 6.79 -32.86 -4.89
CA LEU A 20 5.57 -32.24 -5.38
C LEU A 20 4.95 -31.44 -4.23
N GLN A 21 5.55 -30.28 -4.00
CA GLN A 21 4.91 -29.16 -3.34
C GLN A 21 3.52 -29.01 -3.97
N GLN A 22 2.53 -29.15 -3.10
CA GLN A 22 1.14 -28.85 -3.30
C GLN A 22 0.98 -27.52 -4.04
N VAL A 23 0.94 -27.56 -5.38
CA VAL A 23 0.45 -26.44 -6.17
C VAL A 23 -1.07 -26.50 -6.03
N GLN A 24 -1.57 -25.88 -4.97
CA GLN A 24 -2.95 -25.44 -4.90
C GLN A 24 -3.16 -24.43 -6.02
N SER A 25 -3.55 -24.94 -7.19
CA SER A 25 -4.20 -24.15 -8.23
C SER A 25 -5.61 -23.80 -7.75
N GLY A 26 -5.68 -22.89 -6.79
CA GLY A 26 -6.91 -22.17 -6.46
C GLY A 26 -7.01 -20.96 -7.37
N ASN A 27 -8.10 -20.85 -8.11
CA ASN A 27 -8.51 -19.61 -8.77
C ASN A 27 -8.50 -18.48 -7.74
N LEU A 28 -7.47 -17.65 -7.76
CA LEU A 28 -7.41 -16.38 -7.05
C LEU A 28 -7.15 -15.35 -8.11
N ASP A 29 -8.10 -14.42 -8.30
CA ASP A 29 -7.87 -13.15 -8.95
C ASP A 29 -6.53 -12.58 -8.46
N THR A 30 -5.47 -12.77 -9.24
CA THR A 30 -4.17 -12.18 -8.96
C THR A 30 -4.24 -10.70 -9.31
N LYS A 31 -4.99 -9.92 -8.53
CA LYS A 31 -4.68 -8.50 -8.36
C LYS A 31 -3.29 -8.46 -7.74
N GLN A 32 -2.30 -8.26 -8.59
CA GLN A 32 -0.90 -8.16 -8.22
C GLN A 32 -0.80 -7.16 -7.07
N GLN A 33 -0.53 -7.65 -5.84
CA GLN A 33 -0.33 -6.77 -4.70
C GLN A 33 0.94 -5.96 -4.96
N ILE A 34 0.85 -4.65 -4.77
CA ILE A 34 1.99 -3.74 -4.86
C ILE A 34 3.11 -4.18 -3.89
N THR A 35 4.35 -4.16 -4.34
CA THR A 35 5.53 -4.58 -3.55
C THR A 35 6.07 -3.42 -2.71
N ASN A 36 6.96 -3.70 -1.74
CA ASN A 36 7.64 -2.66 -0.96
C ASN A 36 8.39 -1.66 -1.85
N ILE A 37 9.09 -2.15 -2.89
CA ILE A 37 9.81 -1.32 -3.86
C ILE A 37 8.85 -0.36 -4.55
N GLU A 38 7.69 -0.86 -4.97
CA GLU A 38 6.70 -0.04 -5.65
C GLU A 38 6.05 0.97 -4.68
N VAL A 39 5.77 0.59 -3.43
CA VAL A 39 5.34 1.55 -2.38
C VAL A 39 6.37 2.66 -2.19
N VAL A 40 7.66 2.33 -2.10
CA VAL A 40 8.73 3.33 -1.98
C VAL A 40 8.73 4.30 -3.17
N LYS A 41 8.54 3.79 -4.40
CA LYS A 41 8.44 4.64 -5.60
C LYS A 41 7.24 5.57 -5.54
N GLN A 42 6.08 5.09 -5.10
CA GLN A 42 4.88 5.92 -4.96
C GLN A 42 5.10 7.04 -3.93
N LEU A 43 5.73 6.73 -2.79
CA LEU A 43 6.07 7.72 -1.77
C LEU A 43 7.16 8.70 -2.23
N GLU A 44 8.11 8.24 -3.04
CA GLU A 44 9.13 9.08 -3.66
C GLU A 44 8.54 10.04 -4.70
N GLN A 45 7.59 9.58 -5.51
CA GLN A 45 6.86 10.44 -6.44
C GLN A 45 6.17 11.57 -5.68
N LEU A 46 5.47 11.26 -4.58
CA LEU A 46 4.84 12.28 -3.75
C LEU A 46 5.88 13.23 -3.14
N GLU A 47 7.02 12.73 -2.65
CA GLU A 47 8.10 13.56 -2.12
C GLU A 47 8.62 14.55 -3.17
N ASN A 48 8.80 14.09 -4.41
CA ASN A 48 9.24 14.95 -5.51
C ASN A 48 8.20 16.00 -5.88
N SER A 49 6.91 15.64 -5.88
CA SER A 49 5.81 16.59 -6.08
C SER A 49 5.75 17.66 -4.97
N VAL A 50 5.98 17.28 -3.71
CA VAL A 50 6.04 18.25 -2.59
C VAL A 50 7.22 19.21 -2.78
N LYS A 51 8.40 18.70 -3.16
CA LYS A 51 9.59 19.52 -3.39
C LYS A 51 9.40 20.51 -4.53
N SER A 52 8.79 20.08 -5.64
CA SER A 52 8.56 20.90 -6.83
C SER A 52 7.37 21.85 -6.71
N ALA A 53 6.44 21.61 -5.77
CA ALA A 53 5.27 22.46 -5.57
C ALA A 53 5.66 23.91 -5.24
N THR A 54 4.93 24.88 -5.80
CA THR A 54 5.05 26.30 -5.42
C THR A 54 4.32 26.56 -4.09
N LEU A 55 4.90 26.06 -2.99
CA LEU A 55 4.40 26.23 -1.61
C LEU A 55 5.47 26.89 -0.73
N PRO A 56 5.08 27.60 0.34
CA PRO A 56 6.00 28.04 1.40
C PRO A 56 6.87 26.90 1.90
N GLN A 57 8.17 27.17 2.12
CA GLN A 57 9.13 26.14 2.53
C GLN A 57 8.71 25.43 3.82
N ALA A 58 8.17 26.16 4.80
CA ALA A 58 7.67 25.58 6.05
C ALA A 58 6.58 24.51 5.83
N GLN A 59 5.67 24.73 4.87
CA GLN A 59 4.63 23.74 4.55
C GLN A 59 5.21 22.51 3.85
N LYS A 60 6.21 22.70 2.98
CA LYS A 60 6.93 21.57 2.37
C LYS A 60 7.62 20.73 3.43
N ASP A 61 8.35 21.38 4.34
CA ASP A 61 9.10 20.70 5.39
C ASP A 61 8.18 19.91 6.31
N GLU A 62 7.05 20.49 6.73
CA GLU A 62 6.05 19.79 7.54
C GLU A 62 5.53 18.51 6.86
N ILE A 63 5.20 18.57 5.57
CA ILE A 63 4.77 17.37 4.81
C ILE A 63 5.91 16.35 4.73
N LEU A 64 7.14 16.81 4.46
CA LEU A 64 8.30 15.94 4.28
C LEU A 64 8.77 15.28 5.57
N ASP A 65 8.54 15.91 6.71
CA ASP A 65 8.88 15.37 8.04
C ASP A 65 8.10 14.09 8.37
N TYR A 66 6.90 13.92 7.83
CA TYR A 66 6.14 12.67 7.93
C TYR A 66 6.37 11.74 6.75
N LEU A 67 6.52 12.28 5.53
CA LEU A 67 6.67 11.45 4.32
C LEU A 67 8.00 10.70 4.26
N ARG A 68 9.12 11.32 4.68
CA ARG A 68 10.44 10.70 4.62
C ARG A 68 10.58 9.51 5.57
N PRO A 69 10.14 9.57 6.84
CA PRO A 69 10.10 8.39 7.71
C PRO A 69 9.25 7.26 7.14
N ALA A 70 8.07 7.56 6.60
CA ALA A 70 7.21 6.57 5.97
C ALA A 70 7.91 5.86 4.81
N LYS A 71 8.57 6.62 3.92
CA LYS A 71 9.34 6.06 2.80
C LYS A 71 10.50 5.20 3.28
N ARG A 72 11.28 5.67 4.26
CA ARG A 72 12.41 4.92 4.83
C ARG A 72 11.96 3.62 5.48
N GLU A 73 10.82 3.63 6.16
CA GLU A 73 10.25 2.43 6.77
C GLU A 73 9.75 1.45 5.71
N ALA A 74 9.09 1.93 4.65
CA ALA A 74 8.63 1.11 3.54
C ALA A 74 9.77 0.41 2.77
N ALA A 75 10.98 0.98 2.80
CA ALA A 75 12.17 0.40 2.17
C ALA A 75 12.79 -0.77 2.96
N LYS A 76 12.33 -1.04 4.18
CA LYS A 76 12.82 -2.16 4.98
C LYS A 76 12.14 -3.47 4.57
N ASP A 77 12.86 -4.57 4.67
CA ASP A 77 12.28 -5.92 4.51
C ASP A 77 11.23 -6.20 5.58
N SER A 78 11.45 -5.71 6.81
CA SER A 78 10.53 -5.80 7.95
C SER A 78 9.71 -4.51 8.16
N ALA A 79 9.22 -3.91 7.07
CA ALA A 79 8.48 -2.64 7.10
C ALA A 79 7.33 -2.65 8.11
N ASN A 80 7.35 -1.70 9.06
CA ASN A 80 6.25 -1.48 9.98
C ASN A 80 5.11 -0.69 9.31
N LYS A 81 4.09 -1.42 8.84
CA LYS A 81 2.93 -0.85 8.14
C LYS A 81 2.09 0.10 9.00
N ASP A 82 2.01 -0.12 10.31
CA ASP A 82 1.29 0.79 11.21
C ASP A 82 2.02 2.14 11.32
N LEU A 83 3.35 2.12 11.46
CA LEU A 83 4.16 3.34 11.49
C LEU A 83 4.06 4.11 10.17
N ILE A 84 4.08 3.39 9.03
CA ILE A 84 3.89 4.00 7.71
C ILE A 84 2.50 4.63 7.62
N GLY A 85 1.44 3.89 7.98
CA GLY A 85 0.07 4.38 7.97
C GLY A 85 -0.13 5.63 8.82
N GLN A 86 0.44 5.67 10.03
CA GLN A 86 0.37 6.84 10.92
C GLN A 86 1.08 8.07 10.33
N ASN A 87 2.27 7.91 9.76
CA ASN A 87 2.97 9.01 9.10
C ASN A 87 2.20 9.52 7.87
N LEU A 88 1.68 8.61 7.04
CA LEU A 88 0.89 8.99 5.87
C LEU A 88 -0.46 9.62 6.26
N LYS A 89 -1.02 9.29 7.44
CA LYS A 89 -2.16 10.02 8.02
C LYS A 89 -1.80 11.48 8.28
N GLN A 90 -0.63 11.75 8.88
CA GLN A 90 -0.17 13.13 9.10
C GLN A 90 0.06 13.86 7.78
N VAL A 91 0.67 13.21 6.77
CA VAL A 91 0.80 13.76 5.41
C VAL A 91 -0.57 14.14 4.85
N ASN A 92 -1.57 13.26 4.97
CA ASN A 92 -2.94 13.51 4.52
C ASN A 92 -3.56 14.72 5.26
N GLU A 93 -3.42 14.79 6.59
CA GLU A 93 -3.96 15.88 7.40
C GLU A 93 -3.34 17.24 7.02
N THR A 94 -2.01 17.32 6.92
CA THR A 94 -1.32 18.56 6.51
C THR A 94 -1.70 18.97 5.08
N LEU A 95 -1.75 18.03 4.13
CA LEU A 95 -2.16 18.33 2.76
C LEU A 95 -3.62 18.79 2.65
N LYS A 96 -4.51 18.30 3.53
CA LYS A 96 -5.90 18.76 3.58
C LYS A 96 -5.99 20.24 3.97
N THR A 97 -5.13 20.71 4.86
CA THR A 97 -5.03 22.15 5.17
C THR A 97 -4.47 22.93 3.98
N VAL A 98 -3.42 22.42 3.33
CA VAL A 98 -2.78 23.11 2.19
C VAL A 98 -3.72 23.22 0.98
N LYS A 99 -4.52 22.19 0.67
CA LYS A 99 -5.43 22.20 -0.50
C LYS A 99 -6.50 23.31 -0.44
N GLU A 100 -6.86 23.75 0.78
CA GLU A 100 -7.89 24.76 0.99
C GLU A 100 -7.37 26.18 0.73
N THR A 101 -6.05 26.35 0.63
CA THR A 101 -5.39 27.65 0.55
C THR A 101 -4.86 28.01 -0.85
N THR A 102 -4.51 27.04 -1.69
CA THR A 102 -3.88 27.29 -3.00
C THR A 102 -4.27 26.27 -4.08
N GLU A 103 -4.19 26.66 -5.36
CA GLU A 103 -4.39 25.73 -6.49
C GLU A 103 -3.29 24.66 -6.54
N THR A 104 -2.04 25.03 -6.28
CA THR A 104 -0.93 24.08 -6.13
C THR A 104 -1.22 23.05 -5.04
N GLY A 105 -1.79 23.49 -3.91
CA GLY A 105 -2.23 22.60 -2.84
C GLY A 105 -3.28 21.59 -3.29
N LYS A 106 -4.25 21.99 -4.13
CA LYS A 106 -5.26 21.08 -4.70
C LYS A 106 -4.63 20.04 -5.63
N SER A 107 -3.69 20.46 -6.48
CA SER A 107 -2.98 19.54 -7.37
C SER A 107 -2.17 18.51 -6.56
N LEU A 108 -1.44 18.98 -5.53
CA LEU A 108 -0.65 18.12 -4.66
C LEU A 108 -1.52 17.16 -3.85
N TRP A 109 -2.68 17.63 -3.37
CA TRP A 109 -3.69 16.80 -2.72
C TRP A 109 -4.14 15.66 -3.63
N ASN A 110 -4.47 15.95 -4.89
CA ASN A 110 -4.90 14.91 -5.83
C ASN A 110 -3.81 13.85 -6.06
N THR A 111 -2.56 14.28 -6.26
CA THR A 111 -1.41 13.35 -6.38
C THR A 111 -1.26 12.48 -5.13
N ALA A 112 -1.40 13.06 -3.93
CA ALA A 112 -1.32 12.30 -2.69
C ALA A 112 -2.47 11.28 -2.57
N GLN A 113 -3.68 11.63 -2.98
CA GLN A 113 -4.82 10.71 -2.97
C GLN A 113 -4.61 9.53 -3.93
N GLU A 114 -4.02 9.74 -5.11
CA GLU A 114 -3.68 8.66 -6.05
C GLU A 114 -2.62 7.72 -5.46
N VAL A 115 -1.59 8.28 -4.81
CA VAL A 115 -0.57 7.52 -4.09
C VAL A 115 -1.19 6.72 -2.94
N PHE A 116 -2.05 7.33 -2.12
CA PHE A 116 -2.70 6.64 -1.01
C PHE A 116 -3.59 5.51 -1.50
N LYS A 117 -4.42 5.72 -2.53
CA LYS A 117 -5.23 4.64 -3.12
C LYS A 117 -4.39 3.46 -3.60
N THR A 118 -3.21 3.76 -4.15
CA THR A 118 -2.28 2.74 -4.65
C THR A 118 -1.60 1.98 -3.51
N VAL A 119 -1.26 2.67 -2.41
CA VAL A 119 -0.55 2.09 -1.25
C VAL A 119 -1.51 1.43 -0.24
N SER A 120 -2.78 1.85 -0.15
CA SER A 120 -3.79 1.34 0.80
C SER A 120 -3.86 -0.19 0.84
N PRO A 121 -3.94 -0.91 -0.30
CA PRO A 121 -4.04 -2.37 -0.28
C PRO A 121 -2.83 -3.06 0.36
N TRP A 122 -1.64 -2.46 0.23
CA TRP A 122 -0.42 -3.00 0.83
C TRP A 122 -0.34 -2.73 2.33
N LEU A 123 -0.86 -1.60 2.81
CA LEU A 123 -0.94 -1.32 4.24
C LEU A 123 -1.95 -2.19 4.98
N GLY A 124 -2.97 -2.71 4.28
CA GLY A 124 -4.02 -3.49 4.90
C GLY A 124 -4.79 -2.65 5.92
N VAL A 125 -4.86 -3.11 7.17
CA VAL A 125 -5.63 -2.46 8.24
C VAL A 125 -5.18 -1.03 8.56
N ALA A 126 -3.89 -0.73 8.38
CA ALA A 126 -3.35 0.60 8.65
C ALA A 126 -3.87 1.68 7.69
N ALA A 127 -4.44 1.30 6.53
CA ALA A 127 -5.07 2.25 5.62
C ALA A 127 -6.34 2.88 6.22
N HIS A 128 -6.97 2.27 7.23
CA HIS A 128 -8.17 2.81 7.89
C HIS A 128 -7.91 4.17 8.55
N PHE A 129 -6.66 4.47 8.90
CA PHE A 129 -6.24 5.75 9.47
C PHE A 129 -6.55 6.96 8.57
N TRP A 130 -6.82 6.74 7.29
CA TRP A 130 -7.02 7.81 6.32
C TRP A 130 -8.48 8.15 6.06
N GLY A 131 -9.42 7.39 6.64
CA GLY A 131 -10.86 7.62 6.51
C GLY A 131 -11.37 7.60 5.06
N LEU A 132 -10.66 6.85 4.19
CA LEU A 132 -10.99 6.64 2.77
C LEU A 132 -12.01 5.51 2.58
#